data_AF-A0A517PP53-F1
#
_entry.id   AF-A0A517PP53-F1
#
_cell.length_a   1.000
_cell.length_b   1.000
_cell.length_c   1.000
_cell.angle_alpha   90.00
_cell.angle_beta   90.00
_cell.angle_gamma   90.00
#
_symmetry.space_group_name_H-M   'P 1'
#
loop_
_entity.id
_entity.type
_entity.pdbx_description
1 polymer ?
#
loop_
_entity_poly.entity_id
_entity_poly.type
_entity_poly.pdbx_seq_one_letter_code
_entity_poly.pdbx_strand_id
1 'polypeptide(L)'
;MVESKKVLVAFDPQFPQQRSSDFLVPIPTTEADFELLGIKSGKIRRYGMVVLTSQLVNENDLFAKLVDAGQPVSDVEQCLEHLARFIEEIKAVRIGNIVELSTAKGLLKLNIKAKTPNGFSQHECE
;
A
#
# COMPACT_ATOMS: atom_id res chain seq x y z
N MET A 1 9.46 -3.80 -16.70
CA MET A 1 8.20 -3.15 -16.27
C MET A 1 7.48 -4.11 -15.35
N VAL A 2 7.12 -3.66 -14.16
CA VAL A 2 6.45 -4.49 -13.16
C VAL A 2 4.96 -4.16 -13.18
N GLU A 3 4.14 -5.15 -13.51
CA GLU A 3 2.67 -4.99 -13.53
C GLU A 3 1.98 -6.00 -12.62
N SER A 4 0.90 -5.60 -11.97
CA SER A 4 0.09 -6.46 -11.10
C SER A 4 -1.38 -6.09 -11.18
N LYS A 5 -2.25 -7.09 -11.02
CA LYS A 5 -3.68 -6.88 -10.77
C LYS A 5 -3.99 -6.74 -9.28
N LYS A 6 -2.99 -6.89 -8.41
CA LYS A 6 -3.16 -6.73 -6.97
C LYS A 6 -2.81 -5.31 -6.56
N VAL A 7 -3.65 -4.74 -5.71
CA VAL A 7 -3.51 -3.39 -5.18
C VAL A 7 -3.85 -3.39 -3.70
N LEU A 8 -3.43 -2.35 -2.99
CA LEU A 8 -3.86 -2.12 -1.60
C LEU A 8 -5.05 -1.17 -1.57
N VAL A 9 -5.99 -1.47 -0.67
CA VAL A 9 -7.08 -0.57 -0.31
C VAL A 9 -7.09 -0.32 1.19
N ALA A 10 -7.63 0.82 1.60
CA ALA A 10 -7.75 1.20 3.00
C ALA A 10 -8.47 0.10 3.79
N PHE A 11 -7.83 -0.39 4.86
CA PHE A 11 -8.46 -1.34 5.76
C PHE A 11 -8.69 -0.69 7.12
N ASP A 12 -9.92 -0.75 7.60
CA ASP A 12 -10.28 -0.27 8.91
C ASP A 12 -10.55 -1.45 9.85
N PRO A 13 -9.71 -1.67 10.87
CA PRO A 13 -9.86 -2.82 11.77
C PRO A 13 -11.10 -2.71 12.65
N GLN A 14 -11.68 -1.51 12.84
CA GLN A 14 -12.93 -1.34 13.59
C GLN A 14 -14.13 -1.83 12.76
N PHE A 15 -14.02 -1.77 11.43
CA PHE A 15 -15.05 -2.20 10.49
C PHE A 15 -14.47 -3.16 9.44
N PRO A 16 -14.02 -4.37 9.83
CA PRO A 16 -13.29 -5.28 8.95
C PRO A 16 -14.13 -5.81 7.77
N GLN A 17 -15.46 -5.70 7.85
CA GLN A 17 -16.39 -6.05 6.77
C GLN A 17 -16.59 -4.92 5.75
N GLN A 18 -16.21 -3.68 6.10
CA GLN A 18 -16.36 -2.54 5.22
C GLN A 18 -15.31 -2.63 4.11
N ARG A 19 -15.76 -2.76 2.86
CA ARG A 19 -14.88 -2.70 1.70
C ARG A 19 -14.58 -1.24 1.39
N SER A 20 -13.35 -0.82 1.61
CA SER A 20 -12.90 0.48 1.10
C SER A 20 -12.64 0.40 -0.40
N SER A 21 -13.06 1.45 -1.10
CA SER A 21 -12.68 1.69 -2.50
C SER A 21 -11.56 2.73 -2.62
N ASP A 22 -10.93 3.06 -1.49
CA ASP A 22 -9.81 3.99 -1.39
C ASP A 22 -8.51 3.22 -1.57
N PHE A 23 -7.85 3.44 -2.71
CA PHE A 23 -6.60 2.75 -3.03
C PHE A 23 -5.45 3.38 -2.26
N LEU A 24 -4.56 2.53 -1.77
CA LEU A 24 -3.38 2.94 -1.01
C LEU A 24 -2.14 2.85 -1.88
N VAL A 25 -1.35 3.92 -1.85
CA VAL A 25 -0.07 4.02 -2.55
C VAL A 25 1.01 4.41 -1.54
N PRO A 26 2.19 3.77 -1.58
CA PRO A 26 3.27 4.15 -0.67
C PRO A 26 3.82 5.52 -1.06
N ILE A 27 4.00 6.37 -0.07
CA ILE A 27 4.66 7.67 -0.22
C ILE A 27 5.89 7.71 0.71
N PRO A 28 7.03 8.23 0.25
CA PRO A 28 8.18 8.43 1.12
C PRO A 28 7.89 9.55 2.13
N THR A 29 8.30 9.36 3.38
CA THR A 29 8.22 10.39 4.43
C THR A 29 9.59 11.01 4.69
N THR A 30 9.63 12.10 5.46
CA THR A 30 10.86 12.82 5.81
C THR A 30 11.85 12.00 6.65
N GLU A 31 11.43 10.89 7.25
CA GLU A 31 12.26 10.09 8.17
C GLU A 31 12.84 8.82 7.53
N ALA A 32 12.97 8.80 6.20
CA ALA A 32 13.37 7.61 5.44
C ALA A 32 12.46 6.40 5.70
N ASP A 33 11.19 6.69 6.01
CA ASP A 33 10.13 5.71 6.16
C ASP A 33 9.09 5.90 5.04
N PHE A 34 8.08 5.04 5.00
CA PHE A 34 7.08 5.08 3.97
C PHE A 34 5.69 4.90 4.59
N GLU A 35 4.75 5.72 4.14
CA GLU A 35 3.37 5.69 4.60
C GLU A 35 2.42 5.31 3.46
N LEU A 36 1.25 4.75 3.79
CA LEU A 36 0.24 4.44 2.80
C LEU A 36 -0.75 5.60 2.69
N LEU A 37 -0.73 6.29 1.56
CA LEU A 37 -1.67 7.36 1.25
C LEU A 37 -2.89 6.81 0.51
N GLY A 38 -4.08 7.08 1.04
CA GLY A 38 -5.34 6.89 0.35
C GLY A 38 -5.56 7.94 -0.73
N ILE A 39 -5.50 7.54 -2.00
CA ILE A 39 -5.56 8.50 -3.13
C ILE A 39 -6.91 9.19 -3.29
N LYS A 40 -8.02 8.57 -2.84
CA LYS A 40 -9.33 9.22 -2.88
C LYS A 40 -9.59 10.01 -1.61
N SER A 41 -9.17 9.49 -0.46
CA SER A 41 -9.43 10.14 0.83
C SER A 41 -8.40 11.22 1.17
N GLY A 42 -7.21 11.21 0.56
CA GLY A 42 -6.05 12.04 0.96
C GLY A 42 -5.53 11.72 2.37
N LYS A 43 -5.92 10.58 2.96
CA LYS A 43 -5.60 10.23 4.34
C LYS A 43 -4.51 9.18 4.38
N ILE A 44 -3.59 9.36 5.32
CA ILE A 44 -2.62 8.33 5.65
C ILE A 44 -3.31 7.18 6.39
N ARG A 45 -2.93 5.96 6.03
CA ARG A 45 -3.37 4.72 6.62
C ARG A 45 -2.17 3.90 7.04
N ARG A 46 -2.29 3.23 8.18
CA ARG A 46 -1.28 2.29 8.66
C ARG A 46 -1.43 0.91 8.04
N TYR A 47 -2.68 0.50 7.80
CA TYR A 47 -3.01 -0.83 7.30
C TYR A 47 -3.70 -0.76 5.94
N GLY A 48 -3.33 -1.69 5.07
CA GLY A 48 -3.95 -1.92 3.78
C GLY A 48 -4.36 -3.38 3.60
N MET A 49 -5.46 -3.61 2.91
CA MET A 49 -5.87 -4.96 2.50
C MET A 49 -5.49 -5.17 1.03
N VAL A 50 -4.91 -6.33 0.73
CA VAL A 50 -4.61 -6.72 -0.65
C VAL A 50 -5.89 -7.16 -1.35
N VAL A 51 -6.24 -6.49 -2.44
CA VAL A 51 -7.40 -6.83 -3.28
C VAL A 51 -7.01 -6.98 -4.74
N LEU A 52 -7.86 -7.64 -5.52
CA LEU A 52 -7.73 -7.67 -6.97
C LEU A 52 -8.47 -6.48 -7.58
N THR A 53 -7.83 -5.83 -8.54
CA THR A 53 -8.45 -4.90 -9.47
C THR A 53 -8.61 -5.55 -10.84
N SER A 54 -9.56 -5.06 -11.63
CA SER A 54 -9.79 -5.53 -13.00
C SER A 54 -8.73 -5.01 -13.98
N GLN A 55 -8.05 -3.92 -13.61
CA GLN A 55 -7.03 -3.27 -14.44
C GLN A 55 -5.62 -3.72 -14.05
N LEU A 56 -4.71 -3.78 -15.01
CA LEU A 56 -3.29 -3.96 -14.73
C LEU A 56 -2.74 -2.63 -14.22
N VAL A 57 -2.07 -2.67 -13.08
CA VAL A 57 -1.45 -1.51 -12.44
C VAL A 57 0.06 -1.68 -12.52
N ASN A 58 0.74 -0.65 -12.99
CA ASN A 58 2.20 -0.57 -13.10
C ASN A 58 2.73 0.62 -12.29
N GLU A 59 4.05 0.78 -12.24
CA GLU A 59 4.68 1.85 -11.46
C GLU A 59 4.26 3.25 -11.96
N ASN A 60 4.06 3.39 -13.28
CA ASN A 60 3.61 4.64 -13.91
C ASN A 60 2.16 5.01 -13.55
N ASP A 61 1.26 4.04 -13.46
CA ASP A 61 -0.14 4.26 -13.07
C ASP A 61 -0.26 4.70 -11.62
N LEU A 62 0.53 4.08 -10.73
CA LEU A 62 0.63 4.52 -9.34
C LEU A 62 1.24 5.91 -9.23
N PHE A 63 2.30 6.18 -9.99
CA PHE A 63 2.95 7.48 -10.03
C PHE A 63 1.98 8.59 -10.50
N ALA A 64 1.23 8.34 -11.58
CA ALA A 64 0.22 9.27 -12.07
C ALA A 64 -0.85 9.57 -11.01
N LYS A 65 -1.25 8.57 -10.22
CA LYS A 65 -2.18 8.76 -9.10
C LYS A 65 -1.60 9.58 -7.95
N LEU A 66 -0.31 9.47 -7.67
CA LEU A 66 0.36 10.31 -6.67
C LEU A 66 0.42 11.77 -7.11
N VAL A 67 0.74 12.01 -8.39
CA VAL A 67 0.76 13.34 -8.98
C VAL A 67 -0.64 13.96 -8.97
N ASP A 68 -1.67 13.19 -9.35
CA ASP A 68 -3.08 13.61 -9.31
C ASP A 68 -3.56 13.91 -7.88
N ALA A 69 -3.10 13.13 -6.89
CA ALA A 69 -3.34 13.37 -5.46
C ALA A 69 -2.57 14.58 -4.89
N GLY A 70 -1.75 15.26 -5.70
CA GLY A 70 -0.99 16.45 -5.30
C GLY A 70 0.21 16.14 -4.41
N GLN A 71 0.76 14.92 -4.46
CA GLN A 71 1.96 14.58 -3.68
C GLN A 71 3.22 15.21 -4.30
N PRO A 72 4.06 15.88 -3.48
CA PRO A 72 5.32 16.43 -3.94
C PRO A 72 6.30 15.28 -4.21
N VAL A 73 6.62 15.07 -5.49
CA VAL A 73 7.66 14.13 -5.91
C VAL A 73 8.94 14.90 -6.17
N SER A 74 9.91 14.79 -5.26
CA SER A 74 11.22 15.42 -5.41
C SER A 74 12.12 14.69 -6.41
N ASP A 75 12.03 13.36 -6.46
CA ASP A 75 12.84 12.51 -7.32
C ASP A 75 11.97 11.42 -7.98
N VAL A 76 11.75 11.58 -9.29
CA VAL A 76 10.83 10.72 -10.05
C VAL A 76 11.41 9.32 -10.22
N GLU A 77 12.72 9.20 -10.48
CA GLU A 77 13.38 7.92 -10.74
C GLU A 77 13.37 7.04 -9.48
N GLN A 78 13.73 7.60 -8.32
CA GLN A 78 13.63 6.88 -7.06
C GLN A 78 12.18 6.53 -6.71
N CYS A 79 11.23 7.44 -6.94
CA CYS A 79 9.82 7.17 -6.68
C CYS A 79 9.32 5.98 -7.52
N LEU A 80 9.65 5.94 -8.82
CA LEU A 80 9.29 4.83 -9.70
C LEU A 80 9.96 3.51 -9.26
N GLU A 81 11.21 3.55 -8.81
CA GLU A 81 11.89 2.35 -8.28
C GLU A 81 11.19 1.82 -7.02
N HIS A 82 10.82 2.69 -6.08
CA HIS A 82 10.07 2.32 -4.88
C HIS A 82 8.68 1.75 -5.21
N LEU A 83 7.98 2.34 -6.19
CA LEU A 83 6.68 1.86 -6.66
C LEU A 83 6.79 0.50 -7.35
N ALA A 84 7.79 0.31 -8.21
CA ALA A 84 8.05 -0.98 -8.86
C ALA A 84 8.34 -2.06 -7.81
N ARG A 85 9.14 -1.74 -6.79
CA ARG A 85 9.41 -2.65 -5.66
C ARG A 85 8.14 -2.98 -4.89
N PHE A 86 7.31 -1.98 -4.60
CA PHE A 86 6.04 -2.18 -3.92
C PHE A 86 5.12 -3.14 -4.70
N ILE A 87 5.03 -3.01 -6.02
CA ILE A 87 4.21 -3.90 -6.85
C ILE A 87 4.74 -5.35 -6.77
N GLU A 88 6.05 -5.55 -6.79
CA GLU A 88 6.67 -6.88 -6.59
C GLU A 88 6.34 -7.47 -5.22
N GLU A 89 6.42 -6.68 -4.15
CA GLU A 89 6.07 -7.13 -2.80
C GLU A 89 4.57 -7.52 -2.72
N ILE A 90 3.66 -6.73 -3.29
CA ILE A 90 2.23 -7.06 -3.31
C ILE A 90 1.97 -8.36 -4.06
N LYS A 91 2.68 -8.62 -5.17
CA LYS A 91 2.52 -9.87 -5.93
C LYS A 91 2.77 -11.10 -5.06
N ALA A 92 3.74 -11.04 -4.16
CA ALA A 92 4.06 -12.13 -3.23
C ALA A 92 2.98 -12.32 -2.15
N VAL A 93 2.20 -11.28 -1.83
CA VAL A 93 1.16 -11.33 -0.80
C VAL A 93 -0.16 -11.90 -1.36
N ARG A 94 -0.87 -12.68 -0.53
CA ARG A 94 -2.19 -13.24 -0.89
C ARG A 94 -3.30 -12.18 -0.78
N ILE A 95 -4.31 -12.33 -1.63
CA ILE A 95 -5.51 -11.48 -1.63
C ILE A 95 -6.28 -11.73 -0.33
N GLY A 96 -6.80 -10.66 0.28
CA GLY A 96 -7.50 -10.68 1.57
C GLY A 96 -6.58 -10.59 2.78
N ASN A 97 -5.25 -10.65 2.59
CA ASN A 97 -4.31 -10.38 3.67
C ASN A 97 -4.31 -8.89 4.02
N ILE A 98 -4.21 -8.61 5.31
CA ILE A 98 -3.97 -7.27 5.84
C ILE A 98 -2.46 -7.11 6.00
N VAL A 99 -1.94 -6.05 5.39
CA VAL A 99 -0.53 -5.68 5.45
C VAL A 99 -0.34 -4.32 6.08
N GLU A 100 0.81 -4.16 6.71
CA GLU A 100 1.37 -2.88 7.12
C GLU A 100 2.60 -2.64 6.26
N LEU A 101 2.80 -1.38 5.86
CA LEU A 101 4.00 -0.99 5.18
C LEU A 101 5.11 -0.76 6.20
N SER A 102 6.31 -1.27 5.94
CA SER A 102 7.45 -1.02 6.82
C SER A 102 8.73 -0.96 6.02
N THR A 103 9.68 -0.21 6.53
CA THR A 103 10.97 -0.02 5.89
C THR A 103 11.99 -0.96 6.55
N ALA A 104 12.48 -1.94 5.80
CA ALA A 104 13.49 -2.89 6.29
C ALA A 104 14.81 -2.61 5.57
N LYS A 105 15.78 -2.01 6.29
CA LYS A 105 17.10 -1.63 5.75
C LYS A 105 17.02 -0.65 4.55
N GLY A 106 16.11 0.32 4.61
CA GLY A 106 15.90 1.30 3.53
C GLY A 106 15.12 0.76 2.33
N LEU A 107 14.68 -0.50 2.37
CA LEU A 107 13.85 -1.11 1.33
C LEU A 107 12.39 -1.19 1.81
N LEU A 108 11.47 -0.83 0.92
CA LEU A 108 10.04 -0.98 1.14
C LEU A 108 9.69 -2.46 1.25
N LYS A 109 8.99 -2.82 2.34
CA LYS A 109 8.51 -4.19 2.58
C LYS A 109 7.09 -4.21 3.11
N LEU A 110 6.32 -5.21 2.70
CA LEU A 110 4.97 -5.44 3.21
C LEU A 110 4.99 -6.50 4.31
N ASN A 111 4.63 -6.10 5.53
CA ASN A 111 4.48 -7.01 6.65
C ASN A 111 3.03 -7.47 6.75
N ILE A 112 2.81 -8.78 6.66
CA ILE A 112 1.48 -9.38 6.82
C ILE A 112 1.12 -9.35 8.30
N LYS A 113 0.12 -8.53 8.66
CA LYS A 113 -0.41 -8.47 10.04
C LYS A 113 -1.50 -9.50 10.27
N ALA A 114 -2.34 -9.74 9.26
CA ALA A 114 -3.39 -10.76 9.34
C ALA A 114 -3.62 -11.42 7.98
N LYS A 115 -4.04 -12.70 8.01
CA LYS A 115 -4.39 -13.46 6.80
C LYS A 115 -5.86 -13.27 6.38
N THR A 116 -6.68 -12.78 7.30
CA THR A 116 -8.10 -12.48 7.05
C THR A 116 -8.47 -11.21 7.79
N PRO A 117 -9.44 -10.42 7.28
CA PRO A 117 -9.91 -9.21 7.96
C PRO A 117 -10.52 -9.53 9.33
N ASN A 118 -11.19 -10.69 9.47
CA ASN A 118 -11.80 -11.13 10.73
C ASN A 118 -10.77 -11.71 11.73
N GLY A 119 -9.58 -12.09 11.25
CA GLY A 119 -8.47 -12.54 12.09
C GLY A 119 -7.53 -11.40 12.50
N PHE A 120 -7.87 -10.15 12.17
CA PHE A 120 -7.15 -8.98 12.66
C PHE A 120 -7.61 -8.69 14.09
N SER A 121 -6.97 -9.32 15.06
CA SER A 121 -7.06 -8.90 16.45
C SER A 121 -5.98 -7.86 16.69
N GLN A 122 -6.33 -6.68 17.24
CA GLN A 122 -5.36 -5.79 17.88
C GLN A 122 -4.84 -6.46 19.16
N HIS A 123 -4.16 -7.60 19.03
CA HIS A 123 -3.29 -8.11 20.07
C HIS A 123 -1.88 -7.70 19.66
N GLU A 124 -1.50 -6.49 20.06
CA GLU A 124 -0.15 -6.34 20.60
C GLU A 124 -0.04 -7.37 21.73
N CYS A 125 0.64 -8.48 21.48
CA CYS A 125 1.22 -9.22 22.58
C CYS A 125 2.56 -8.54 22.87
N GLU A 126 2.57 -7.93 24.05
CA GLU A 126 3.73 -7.40 24.81
C GLU A 126 5.00 -8.25 24.70
#